data_AF-A0A2V3J0R4-F1
#
_entry.id   AF-A0A2V3J0R4-F1
#
_cell.length_a   1.000
_cell.length_b   1.000
_cell.length_c   1.000
_cell.angle_alpha   90.00
_cell.angle_beta   90.00
_cell.angle_gamma   90.00
#
_symmetry.space_group_name_H-M   'P 1'
#
loop_
_entity.id
_entity.type
_entity.pdbx_description
1 polymer ?
#
loop_
_entity_poly.entity_id
_entity_poly.type
_entity_poly.pdbx_seq_one_letter_code
_entity_poly.pdbx_strand_id
1 'polypeptide(L)'
;MDMIRRMGFSSYFLVVWDYIHFARTNCIPVGPGRGSAAGSLVAFALQITDVDPILFNLLFERFLSIERKSMPDTDTDVSVDGRERVIAYLNEPYGQSCVAKIITFNLLTEHQTSQ
;
A
#
# COMPACT_ATOMS: atom_id res chain seq x y z
N MET A 1 -2.10 18.82 -1.47
CA MET A 1 -1.81 18.59 -0.03
C MET A 1 -3.00 18.89 0.88
N ASP A 2 -3.75 19.97 0.68
CA ASP A 2 -4.84 20.35 1.59
C ASP A 2 -5.96 19.31 1.73
N MET A 3 -6.28 18.59 0.65
CA MET A 3 -7.27 17.51 0.70
C MET A 3 -6.84 16.35 1.59
N ILE A 4 -5.58 15.87 1.47
CA ILE A 4 -5.04 14.78 2.31
C ILE A 4 -5.05 15.18 3.79
N ARG A 5 -4.67 16.44 4.09
CA ARG A 5 -4.72 16.98 5.46
C ARG A 5 -6.15 17.08 5.99
N ARG A 6 -7.07 17.63 5.20
CA ARG A 6 -8.50 17.79 5.57
C ARG A 6 -9.20 16.46 5.80
N MET A 7 -8.85 15.43 5.03
CA MET A 7 -9.41 14.09 5.19
C MET A 7 -8.75 13.27 6.30
N GLY A 8 -7.69 13.77 6.94
CA GLY A 8 -6.99 13.08 8.02
C GLY A 8 -6.09 11.93 7.57
N PHE A 9 -5.76 11.83 6.28
CA PHE A 9 -4.97 10.72 5.73
C PHE A 9 -3.46 10.96 5.73
N SER A 10 -2.98 12.07 6.29
CA SER A 10 -1.55 12.33 6.39
C SER A 10 -0.80 11.21 7.12
N SER A 11 -1.31 10.74 8.26
CA SER A 11 -0.67 9.64 9.01
C SER A 11 -0.65 8.34 8.22
N TYR A 12 -1.69 8.07 7.43
CA TYR A 12 -1.75 6.90 6.55
C TYR A 12 -0.62 6.91 5.52
N PHE A 13 -0.43 8.04 4.84
CA PHE A 13 0.67 8.20 3.89
C PHE A 13 2.05 8.03 4.54
N LEU A 14 2.22 8.51 5.79
CA LEU A 14 3.48 8.36 6.52
C LEU A 14 3.77 6.91 6.89
N VAL A 15 2.77 6.16 7.35
CA VAL A 15 2.92 4.72 7.63
C VAL A 15 3.28 3.96 6.35
N VAL A 16 2.60 4.27 5.23
CA VAL A 16 2.89 3.64 3.94
C VAL A 16 4.29 3.98 3.42
N TRP A 17 4.64 5.26 3.48
CA TRP A 17 5.97 5.73 3.12
C TRP A 17 7.06 5.03 3.95
N ASP A 18 6.86 4.89 5.26
CA ASP A 18 7.87 4.35 6.18
C ASP A 18 8.31 2.93 5.80
N TYR A 19 7.38 1.99 5.62
CA TYR A 19 7.75 0.61 5.29
C TYR A 19 8.25 0.45 3.85
N ILE A 20 7.78 1.28 2.90
CA ILE A 20 8.30 1.29 1.52
C ILE A 20 9.72 1.84 1.49
N HIS A 21 9.96 2.92 2.23
CA HIS A 21 11.28 3.52 2.35
C HIS A 21 12.25 2.50 2.95
N PHE A 22 11.88 1.86 4.07
CA PHE A 22 12.67 0.77 4.66
C PHE A 22 12.97 -0.34 3.65
N ALA A 23 11.97 -0.80 2.88
CA ALA A 23 12.18 -1.86 1.89
C ALA A 23 13.21 -1.43 0.84
N ARG A 24 13.05 -0.24 0.26
CA ARG A 24 13.96 0.28 -0.78
C ARG A 24 15.39 0.48 -0.26
N THR A 25 15.57 1.05 0.93
CA THR A 25 16.91 1.28 1.51
C THR A 25 17.61 -0.01 1.94
N ASN A 26 16.86 -1.10 2.13
CA ASN A 26 17.39 -2.40 2.53
C ASN A 26 17.45 -3.41 1.36
N CYS A 27 17.45 -2.90 0.12
CA CYS A 27 17.51 -3.68 -1.12
C CYS A 27 16.41 -4.73 -1.24
N ILE A 28 15.23 -4.46 -0.70
CA ILE A 28 14.04 -5.30 -0.88
C ILE A 28 13.29 -4.78 -2.11
N PRO A 29 13.10 -5.60 -3.16
CA PRO A 29 12.33 -5.18 -4.33
C PRO A 29 10.89 -4.82 -3.97
N VAL A 30 10.48 -3.62 -4.38
CA VAL A 30 9.11 -3.11 -4.29
C VAL A 30 8.61 -2.86 -5.70
N GLY A 31 7.36 -3.24 -5.98
CA GLY A 31 6.72 -2.98 -7.26
C GLY A 31 6.50 -1.48 -7.49
N PRO A 32 6.18 -1.06 -8.73
CA PRO A 32 6.01 0.35 -9.08
C PRO A 32 4.77 1.03 -8.45
N GLY A 33 4.01 0.31 -7.62
CA GLY A 33 2.70 0.70 -7.10
C GLY A 33 1.55 0.06 -7.89
N ARG A 34 0.46 -0.28 -7.21
CA ARG A 34 -0.76 -0.85 -7.81
C ARG A 34 -1.99 -0.01 -7.53
N GLY A 35 -3.04 -0.30 -8.31
CA GLY A 35 -4.38 0.24 -8.08
C GLY A 35 -4.47 1.74 -8.29
N SER A 36 -5.37 2.37 -7.55
CA SER A 36 -5.63 3.81 -7.67
C SER A 36 -4.51 4.67 -7.08
N ALA A 37 -3.64 4.12 -6.23
CA ALA A 37 -2.52 4.82 -5.62
C ALA A 37 -1.60 5.52 -6.63
N ALA A 38 -1.41 4.91 -7.80
CA ALA A 38 -0.60 5.47 -8.90
C ALA A 38 -1.15 6.80 -9.44
N GLY A 39 -2.42 7.14 -9.19
CA GLY A 39 -3.01 8.44 -9.56
C GLY A 39 -2.64 9.59 -8.63
N SER A 40 -1.91 9.32 -7.54
CA SER A 40 -1.55 10.33 -6.55
C SER A 40 -0.16 10.90 -6.79
N LEU A 41 -0.09 12.17 -7.18
CA LEU A 41 1.19 12.89 -7.30
C LEU A 41 1.95 12.94 -5.96
N VAL A 42 1.23 12.93 -4.84
CA VAL A 42 1.85 12.86 -3.51
C VAL A 42 2.46 11.48 -3.26
N ALA A 43 1.82 10.40 -3.70
CA ALA A 43 2.39 9.05 -3.60
C ALA A 43 3.65 8.92 -4.46
N PHE A 44 3.61 9.47 -5.68
CA PHE A 44 4.79 9.53 -6.55
C PHE A 44 5.93 10.36 -5.95
N ALA A 45 5.64 11.56 -5.44
CA ALA A 45 6.65 12.43 -4.83
C ALA A 45 7.29 11.84 -3.56
N LEU A 46 6.55 11.01 -2.82
CA LEU A 46 7.06 10.28 -1.66
C LEU A 46 7.74 8.95 -2.03
N GLN A 47 7.84 8.61 -3.32
CA GLN A 47 8.37 7.32 -3.80
C GLN A 47 7.60 6.10 -3.27
N ILE A 48 6.32 6.29 -2.91
CA ILE A 48 5.37 5.21 -2.63
C ILE A 48 5.03 4.49 -3.93
N THR A 49 4.87 5.25 -5.02
CA THR A 49 4.68 4.73 -6.39
C THR A 49 5.80 5.23 -7.29
N ASP A 50 6.20 4.42 -8.27
CA ASP A 50 7.20 4.78 -9.29
C ASP A 50 6.56 5.29 -10.60
N VAL A 51 5.22 5.37 -10.64
CA VAL A 51 4.46 5.83 -11.80
C VAL A 51 4.19 7.33 -11.69
N ASP A 52 4.62 8.11 -12.70
CA ASP A 52 4.32 9.53 -12.80
C ASP A 52 2.85 9.74 -13.25
N PRO A 53 1.95 10.21 -12.38
CA PRO A 53 0.54 10.37 -12.73
C PRO A 53 0.30 11.46 -13.78
N ILE A 54 1.18 12.45 -13.89
CA ILE A 54 1.02 13.54 -14.87
C ILE A 54 1.35 12.99 -16.27
N LEU A 55 2.45 12.24 -16.39
CA LEU A 55 2.87 11.63 -17.64
C LEU A 55 1.79 10.68 -18.21
N PHE A 56 1.16 9.90 -17.34
CA PHE A 56 0.14 8.92 -17.72
C PHE A 56 -1.31 9.44 -17.60
N ASN A 57 -1.49 10.73 -17.31
CA ASN A 57 -2.80 11.38 -17.15
C ASN A 57 -3.73 10.62 -16.17
N LEU A 58 -3.16 10.16 -15.06
CA LEU A 58 -3.87 9.45 -13.99
C LEU A 58 -4.53 10.46 -13.04
N LEU A 59 -5.76 10.15 -12.62
CA LEU A 59 -6.58 11.06 -11.82
C LEU A 59 -6.47 10.76 -10.33
N PHE A 60 -6.20 11.79 -9.52
CA PHE A 60 -6.12 11.68 -8.07
C PHE A 60 -7.48 11.33 -7.43
N GLU A 61 -8.58 11.77 -8.03
CA GLU A 61 -9.94 11.57 -7.53
C GLU A 61 -10.36 10.09 -7.55
N ARG A 62 -9.69 9.26 -8.37
CA ARG A 62 -9.86 7.80 -8.35
C ARG A 62 -9.22 7.15 -7.13
N PHE A 63 -8.20 7.80 -6.55
CA PHE A 63 -7.55 7.35 -5.33
C PHE A 63 -8.29 7.86 -4.09
N LEU A 64 -8.62 9.15 -4.07
CA LEU A 64 -9.32 9.80 -2.97
C LEU A 64 -10.49 10.62 -3.50
N SER A 65 -11.71 10.24 -3.11
CA SER A 65 -12.92 10.98 -3.45
C SER A 65 -13.37 11.83 -2.27
N ILE A 66 -13.73 13.10 -2.51
CA ILE A 66 -14.30 13.97 -1.47
C ILE A 66 -15.74 13.55 -1.14
N GLU A 67 -16.50 13.10 -2.14
CA GLU A 67 -17.90 12.70 -2.01
C GLU A 67 -18.05 11.34 -1.32
N ARG A 68 -17.05 10.47 -1.46
CA ARG A 68 -16.96 9.18 -0.76
C ARG A 68 -15.83 9.22 0.25
N LYS A 69 -16.16 9.43 1.53
CA LYS A 69 -15.24 9.16 2.66
C LYS A 69 -14.99 7.65 2.80
N SER A 70 -14.30 7.06 1.84
CA SER A 70 -13.73 5.72 1.95
C SER A 70 -12.27 5.82 2.34
N MET A 71 -11.80 4.83 3.09
CA MET A 71 -10.36 4.69 3.36
C MET A 71 -9.64 4.49 2.01
N PRO A 72 -8.55 5.22 1.74
CA PRO A 72 -7.74 4.97 0.56
C PRO A 72 -7.15 3.57 0.66
N ASP A 73 -7.26 2.80 -0.42
CA ASP A 73 -6.63 1.50 -0.53
C ASP A 73 -5.34 1.63 -1.33
N THR A 74 -4.22 1.23 -0.72
CA THR A 74 -2.88 1.40 -1.29
C THR A 74 -2.22 0.04 -1.33
N ASP A 75 -2.36 -0.64 -2.46
CA ASP A 75 -1.74 -1.93 -2.69
C ASP A 75 -0.26 -1.76 -3.04
N THR A 76 0.61 -2.36 -2.23
CA THR A 76 2.05 -2.39 -2.47
C THR A 76 2.53 -3.83 -2.64
N ASP A 77 3.14 -4.12 -3.79
CA ASP A 77 3.83 -5.38 -4.01
C ASP A 77 5.22 -5.32 -3.39
N VAL A 78 5.51 -6.22 -2.45
CA VAL A 78 6.86 -6.46 -1.92
C VAL A 78 7.27 -7.88 -2.30
N SER A 79 8.55 -8.10 -2.62
CA SER A 79 9.03 -9.45 -2.91
C SER A 79 8.68 -10.44 -1.79
N VAL A 80 8.42 -11.70 -2.15
CA VAL A 80 8.03 -12.75 -1.18
C VAL A 80 9.09 -12.88 -0.08
N ASP A 81 10.36 -12.96 -0.46
CA ASP A 81 11.49 -13.07 0.47
C ASP A 81 11.68 -11.79 1.33
N GLY A 82 11.33 -10.63 0.79
CA GLY A 82 11.42 -9.34 1.48
C GLY A 82 10.26 -9.06 2.43
N ARG A 83 9.09 -9.67 2.18
CA ARG A 83 7.86 -9.42 2.93
C ARG A 83 8.02 -9.70 4.42
N GLU A 84 8.70 -10.79 4.78
CA GLU A 84 8.92 -11.14 6.20
C GLU A 84 9.82 -10.12 6.89
N ARG A 85 10.85 -9.62 6.20
CA ARG A 85 11.73 -8.57 6.73
C ARG A 85 10.98 -7.26 6.95
N VAL A 86 10.09 -6.88 6.03
CA VAL A 86 9.22 -5.70 6.19
C VAL A 86 8.26 -5.86 7.37
N ILE A 87 7.66 -7.04 7.54
CA ILE A 87 6.80 -7.32 8.69
C ILE A 87 7.60 -7.26 10.00
N ALA A 88 8.79 -7.85 10.04
CA ALA A 88 9.68 -7.76 11.20
C ALA A 88 10.02 -6.31 11.53
N TYR A 89 10.36 -5.50 10.53
CA TYR A 89 10.58 -4.06 10.70
C TYR A 89 9.36 -3.36 11.29
N LEU A 90 8.16 -3.58 10.73
CA LEU A 90 6.92 -2.97 11.24
C LEU A 90 6.61 -3.36 12.70
N ASN A 91 7.02 -4.55 13.16
CA ASN A 91 6.80 -4.97 14.54
C ASN A 91 7.62 -4.16 15.55
N GLU A 92 8.74 -3.55 15.16
CA GLU A 92 9.57 -2.75 16.08
C GLU A 92 8.89 -1.42 16.48
N PRO A 93 8.55 -0.50 15.56
CA PRO A 93 7.95 0.78 15.92
C PRO A 93 6.47 0.68 16.28
N TYR A 94 5.72 -0.27 15.70
CA TYR A 94 4.27 -0.38 15.93
C TYR A 94 3.91 -1.41 17.01
N GLY A 95 4.83 -2.31 17.36
CA GLY A 95 4.60 -3.36 18.35
C GLY A 95 3.93 -4.60 17.76
N GLN A 96 4.36 -5.77 18.22
CA GLN A 96 3.92 -7.07 17.69
C GLN A 96 2.41 -7.32 17.84
N SER A 97 1.78 -6.75 18.87
CA SER A 97 0.33 -6.84 19.09
C SER A 97 -0.50 -5.98 18.13
N CYS A 98 0.14 -5.09 17.37
CA CYS A 98 -0.51 -4.14 16.47
C CYS A 98 -0.35 -4.50 14.98
N VAL A 99 0.40 -5.56 14.67
CA VAL A 99 0.65 -6.03 13.30
C VAL A 99 0.19 -7.48 13.16
N ALA A 100 -0.75 -7.72 12.25
CA ALA A 100 -1.29 -9.06 11.99
C ALA A 100 -1.43 -9.32 10.49
N LYS A 101 -1.34 -10.59 10.10
CA LYS A 101 -1.59 -11.03 8.72
C LYS A 101 -3.06 -11.36 8.56
N ILE A 102 -3.69 -10.84 7.51
CA ILE A 102 -5.02 -11.28 7.09
C ILE A 102 -4.85 -12.64 6.38
N ILE A 103 -5.59 -13.65 6.81
CA ILE A 103 -5.58 -15.00 6.22
C ILE A 103 -6.66 -15.14 5.15
N THR A 104 -6.45 -16.04 4.20
CA THR A 104 -7.44 -16.39 3.18
C THR A 104 -7.95 -17.80 3.45
N PHE A 105 -9.27 -17.97 3.50
CA PHE A 105 -9.91 -19.28 3.57
C PHE A 105 -10.23 -19.76 2.15
N ASN A 106 -9.72 -20.92 1.78
CA ASN A 106 -10.12 -21.59 0.54
C ASN A 106 -11.36 -22.43 0.83
N LEU A 107 -12.48 -22.08 0.19
CA LEU A 107 -13.67 -22.93 0.18
C LEU A 107 -13.42 -24.07 -0.81
N LEU A 108 -13.69 -25.31 -0.39
CA LEU A 108 -13.68 -26.46 -1.28
C LEU A 108 -14.77 -26.25 -2.33
N THR A 109 -14.36 -26.21 -3.60
CA THR A 109 -15.27 -26.16 -4.76
C THR A 109 -15.47 -27.57 -5.28
N GLU A 110 -16.64 -27.89 -5.85
CA GLU A 110 -17.06 -29.25 -6.25
C GLU A 110 -16.04 -30.02 -7.13
N HIS A 111 -15.20 -29.29 -7.87
CA HIS A 111 -14.12 -29.85 -8.67
C HIS A 111 -12.96 -30.45 -7.86
N GLN A 112 -12.83 -30.12 -6.57
CA GLN A 112 -11.80 -30.66 -5.66
C GLN A 112 -12.28 -31.86 -4.84
N THR A 113 -13.58 -32.18 -4.86
CA THR A 113 -14.18 -33.35 -4.18
C THR A 113 -14.28 -34.60 -5.06
N SER A 114 -13.84 -34.52 -6.32
CA SER A 114 -13.93 -35.64 -7.28
C SER A 114 -12.59 -36.36 -7.55
N GLN A 115 -11.67 -36.36 -6.58
CA GLN A 115 -10.46 -37.19 -6.58
C GLN A 115 -10.47 -38.17 -5.41
#